data_AF-A0A6V0A5P6-F1
#
_entry.id   AF-A0A6V0A5P6-F1
#
_cell.length_a   1.000
_cell.length_b   1.000
_cell.length_c   1.000
_cell.angle_alpha   90.00
_cell.angle_beta   90.00
_cell.angle_gamma   90.00
#
_symmetry.space_group_name_H-M   'P 1'
#
loop_
_entity.id
_entity.type
_entity.pdbx_description
1 polymer ?
#
loop_
_entity_poly.entity_id
_entity_poly.type
_entity_poly.pdbx_seq_one_letter_code
_entity_poly.pdbx_strand_id
1 'polypeptide(L)'
;MASFSRAAVALLLVPRALGASMCMAGPPTPIQAPAWVQPCVPVTVPFKQWDVESEGAAQTISLLAGKFCLDLADGKTDNGNAVGLWECNGLPNQQWLFASDTWQIKYYADQSKCVDAGDMSPGSQLQIWDCNDTPQQHWGYDTDQHTIYLSDSSRRLRGQARSPEPAGFAV
;
A
#
# COMPACT_ATOMS: atom_id res chain seq x y z
N MET A 1 15.52 -38.05 -54.48
CA MET A 1 16.19 -37.42 -53.32
C MET A 1 15.54 -36.07 -53.07
N ALA A 2 14.79 -35.92 -51.98
CA ALA A 2 14.57 -34.64 -51.28
C ALA A 2 13.81 -34.95 -49.99
N SER A 3 14.56 -35.24 -48.94
CA SER A 3 14.05 -35.33 -47.57
C SER A 3 13.96 -33.91 -47.02
N PHE A 4 12.74 -33.44 -46.73
CA PHE A 4 12.54 -32.20 -46.00
C PHE A 4 12.36 -32.53 -44.53
N SER A 5 13.41 -32.29 -43.76
CA SER A 5 13.41 -32.31 -42.30
C SER A 5 13.78 -30.92 -41.80
N ARG A 6 13.21 -30.55 -40.64
CA ARG A 6 13.40 -29.35 -39.79
C ARG A 6 12.22 -28.36 -39.83
N ALA A 7 11.74 -27.82 -38.72
CA ALA A 7 12.10 -27.98 -37.32
C ALA A 7 10.85 -27.66 -36.47
N ALA A 8 10.66 -28.41 -35.38
CA ALA A 8 9.73 -27.99 -34.34
C ALA A 8 10.30 -26.73 -33.68
N VAL A 9 9.62 -25.59 -33.84
CA VAL A 9 9.87 -24.39 -33.05
C VAL A 9 9.48 -24.75 -31.62
N ALA A 10 10.47 -25.05 -30.78
CA ALA A 10 10.27 -25.08 -29.34
C ALA A 10 9.93 -23.65 -28.92
N LEU A 11 8.63 -23.37 -28.79
CA LEU A 11 8.13 -22.18 -28.14
C LEU A 11 8.62 -22.28 -26.69
N LEU A 12 9.78 -21.69 -26.41
CA LEU A 12 10.23 -21.44 -25.05
C LEU A 12 9.13 -20.59 -24.42
N LEU A 13 8.25 -21.23 -23.65
CA LEU A 13 7.43 -20.57 -22.65
C LEU A 13 8.43 -19.94 -21.68
N VAL A 14 8.92 -18.75 -22.00
CA VAL A 14 9.42 -17.86 -20.97
C VAL A 14 8.25 -17.77 -20.00
N PRO A 15 8.34 -18.28 -18.76
CA PRO A 15 7.29 -18.01 -17.81
C PRO A 15 7.22 -16.49 -17.79
N ARG A 16 6.09 -15.92 -18.26
CA ARG A 16 5.80 -14.52 -18.02
C ARG A 16 6.11 -14.35 -16.55
N ALA A 17 7.15 -13.59 -16.21
CA ALA A 17 7.42 -13.24 -14.84
C ALA A 17 6.09 -12.68 -14.35
N LEU A 18 5.39 -13.47 -13.53
CA LEU A 18 4.08 -13.14 -13.03
C LEU A 18 4.38 -11.99 -12.08
N GLY A 19 4.35 -10.77 -12.59
CA GLY A 19 4.56 -9.61 -11.78
C GLY A 19 3.52 -9.66 -10.66
N ALA A 20 4.01 -9.80 -9.42
CA ALA A 20 3.16 -9.81 -8.27
C ALA A 20 2.59 -8.41 -8.08
N SER A 21 1.33 -8.33 -7.64
CA SER A 21 0.85 -7.10 -7.02
C SER A 21 1.76 -6.78 -5.83
N MET A 22 2.03 -5.52 -5.57
CA MET A 22 2.77 -5.11 -4.37
C MET A 22 1.81 -4.60 -3.31
N CYS A 23 2.05 -4.96 -2.05
CA CYS A 23 1.19 -4.68 -0.91
C CYS A 23 1.98 -4.07 0.24
N MET A 24 1.34 -3.15 0.95
CA MET A 24 1.85 -2.58 2.18
C MET A 24 1.97 -3.66 3.25
N ALA A 25 3.04 -3.58 4.04
CA ALA A 25 3.37 -4.54 5.07
C ALA A 25 4.08 -3.89 6.25
N GLY A 26 3.98 -4.54 7.40
CA GLY A 26 4.74 -4.22 8.60
C GLY A 26 5.38 -5.47 9.21
N PRO A 27 6.26 -5.31 10.21
CA PRO A 27 6.93 -6.41 10.85
C PRO A 27 6.05 -7.04 11.94
N PRO A 28 6.34 -8.29 12.34
CA PRO A 28 5.62 -8.96 13.42
C PRO A 28 5.69 -8.24 14.77
N THR A 29 6.73 -7.42 14.98
CA THR A 29 6.96 -6.62 16.20
C THR A 29 7.02 -5.13 15.85
N PRO A 30 5.87 -4.46 15.71
CA PRO A 30 5.76 -3.15 15.05
C PRO A 30 6.02 -1.92 15.94
N ILE A 31 6.90 -2.00 16.94
CA ILE A 31 7.28 -0.80 17.73
C ILE A 31 8.40 -0.06 17.00
N GLN A 32 8.13 1.18 16.58
CA GLN A 32 9.08 2.03 15.83
C GLN A 32 9.62 1.40 14.55
N ALA A 33 8.78 0.61 13.90
CA ALA A 33 9.24 -0.25 12.83
C ALA A 33 8.82 0.31 11.47
N PRO A 34 9.62 0.11 10.41
CA PRO A 34 9.25 0.60 9.09
C PRO A 34 8.01 -0.12 8.57
N ALA A 35 7.18 0.59 7.81
CA ALA A 35 6.27 -0.02 6.86
C ALA A 35 7.00 -0.15 5.51
N TRP A 36 6.69 -1.17 4.72
CA TRP A 36 7.32 -1.40 3.42
C TRP A 36 6.36 -2.02 2.42
N VAL A 37 6.77 -2.15 1.16
CA VAL A 37 6.04 -2.92 0.15
C VAL A 37 6.64 -4.30 -0.07
N GLN A 38 5.80 -5.32 -0.22
CA GLN A 38 6.21 -6.68 -0.58
C GLN A 38 5.22 -7.29 -1.59
N PRO A 39 5.57 -8.40 -2.28
CA PRO A 39 4.58 -9.12 -3.07
C PRO A 39 3.34 -9.44 -2.23
N CYS A 40 2.17 -9.13 -2.77
CA CYS A 40 0.91 -9.43 -2.10
C CYS A 40 0.81 -10.93 -1.83
N VAL A 41 0.54 -11.26 -0.57
CA VAL A 41 0.32 -12.63 -0.10
C VAL A 41 -1.06 -12.70 0.55
N PRO A 42 -1.74 -13.86 0.53
CA PRO A 42 -3.01 -14.00 1.23
C PRO A 42 -2.89 -13.59 2.71
N VAL A 43 -3.86 -12.80 3.18
CA VAL A 43 -3.94 -12.39 4.58
C VAL A 43 -4.50 -13.56 5.38
N THR A 44 -3.59 -14.35 5.95
CA THR A 44 -3.92 -15.51 6.80
C THR A 44 -3.61 -15.28 8.27
N VAL A 45 -3.06 -14.11 8.60
CA VAL A 45 -2.56 -13.76 9.95
C VAL A 45 -2.81 -12.28 10.26
N PRO A 46 -3.07 -11.91 11.53
CA PRO A 46 -3.48 -10.55 11.89
C PRO A 46 -2.45 -9.44 11.60
N PHE A 47 -1.15 -9.74 11.59
CA PHE A 47 -0.09 -8.75 11.28
C PHE A 47 0.02 -8.41 9.79
N LYS A 48 -0.87 -8.94 8.95
CA LYS A 48 -1.00 -8.61 7.53
C LYS A 48 -2.37 -8.01 7.19
N GLN A 49 -3.23 -7.88 8.19
CA GLN A 49 -4.60 -7.39 8.05
C GLN A 49 -4.60 -5.90 8.38
N TRP A 50 -4.74 -5.07 7.36
CA TRP A 50 -4.87 -3.62 7.51
C TRP A 50 -6.32 -3.26 7.73
N ASP A 51 -6.58 -2.46 8.76
CA ASP A 51 -7.89 -1.87 9.01
C ASP A 51 -7.80 -0.37 8.72
N VAL A 52 -8.75 0.15 7.94
CA VAL A 52 -8.87 1.59 7.65
C VAL A 52 -10.16 2.09 8.28
N GLU A 53 -10.02 2.80 9.39
CA GLU A 53 -11.15 3.32 10.18
C GLU A 53 -11.27 4.82 9.98
N SER A 54 -12.50 5.34 9.92
CA SER A 54 -12.75 6.76 9.76
C SER A 54 -13.00 7.44 11.11
N GLU A 55 -12.33 8.56 11.33
CA GLU A 55 -12.45 9.41 12.50
C GLU A 55 -12.78 10.83 12.05
N GLY A 56 -14.08 11.09 11.85
CA GLY A 56 -14.54 12.31 11.20
C GLY A 56 -14.09 12.36 9.74
N ALA A 57 -13.30 13.38 9.39
CA ALA A 57 -12.76 13.54 8.04
C ALA A 57 -11.38 12.88 7.82
N ALA A 58 -10.72 12.43 8.89
CA ALA A 58 -9.47 11.67 8.83
C ALA A 58 -9.74 10.17 8.83
N GLN A 59 -8.75 9.38 8.42
CA GLN A 59 -8.72 7.95 8.67
C GLN A 59 -7.49 7.54 9.47
N THR A 60 -7.68 6.51 10.28
CA THR A 60 -6.63 5.77 10.98
C THR A 60 -6.39 4.47 10.22
N ILE A 61 -5.14 4.21 9.85
CA ILE A 61 -4.73 2.97 9.17
C ILE A 61 -3.96 2.13 10.18
N SER A 62 -4.45 0.93 10.49
CA SER A 62 -3.90 0.13 11.60
C SER A 62 -3.65 -1.34 11.26
N LEU A 63 -2.79 -1.97 12.06
CA LEU A 63 -2.49 -3.41 12.07
C LEU A 63 -2.79 -4.00 13.45
N LEU A 64 -2.84 -5.34 13.49
CA LEU A 64 -2.97 -6.12 14.73
C LEU A 64 -4.23 -5.74 15.53
N ALA A 65 -5.35 -5.55 14.81
CA ALA A 65 -6.64 -5.15 15.35
C ALA A 65 -6.56 -3.81 16.11
N GLY A 66 -6.11 -2.75 15.42
CA GLY A 66 -6.11 -1.38 15.97
C GLY A 66 -5.00 -1.06 16.97
N LYS A 67 -3.98 -1.92 17.12
CA LYS A 67 -2.91 -1.68 18.12
C LYS A 67 -1.80 -0.79 17.61
N PHE A 68 -1.46 -0.92 16.34
CA PHE A 68 -0.36 -0.19 15.72
C PHE A 68 -0.86 0.54 14.48
N CYS A 69 -0.56 1.82 14.41
CA CYS A 69 -1.05 2.71 13.39
C CYS A 69 0.08 3.09 12.43
N LEU A 70 -0.28 3.29 11.15
CA LEU A 70 0.60 3.92 10.18
C LEU A 70 0.96 5.31 10.71
N ASP A 71 2.24 5.57 10.87
CA ASP A 71 2.76 6.71 11.63
C ASP A 71 3.83 7.43 10.80
N LEU A 72 3.67 8.74 10.64
CA LEU A 72 4.71 9.61 10.11
C LEU A 72 5.72 9.93 11.22
N ALA A 73 6.95 9.45 11.08
CA ALA A 73 7.96 9.56 12.13
C ALA A 73 8.17 11.02 12.57
N ASP A 74 8.00 11.29 13.86
CA ASP A 74 8.04 12.63 14.48
C ASP A 74 7.10 13.68 13.84
N GLY A 75 6.16 13.27 12.98
CA GLY A 75 5.32 14.18 12.18
C GLY A 75 6.09 15.05 11.18
N LYS A 76 7.34 14.72 10.85
CA LYS A 76 8.17 15.53 9.92
C LYS A 76 7.74 15.30 8.47
N THR A 77 7.56 16.38 7.73
CA THR A 77 7.07 16.36 6.35
C THR A 77 8.17 16.52 5.30
N ASP A 78 9.44 16.49 5.70
CA ASP A 78 10.57 16.46 4.79
C ASP A 78 10.48 15.22 3.89
N ASN A 79 10.70 15.42 2.58
CA ASN A 79 10.68 14.32 1.61
C ASN A 79 11.71 13.25 2.00
N GLY A 80 11.26 12.00 2.07
CA GLY A 80 12.07 10.88 2.52
C GLY A 80 11.97 10.57 4.01
N ASN A 81 11.24 11.38 4.80
CA ASN A 81 10.98 11.01 6.19
C ASN A 81 10.16 9.72 6.28
N ALA A 82 10.46 8.89 7.27
CA ALA A 82 9.94 7.54 7.36
C ALA A 82 8.43 7.52 7.67
N VAL A 83 7.71 6.65 6.96
CA VAL A 83 6.37 6.21 7.34
C VAL A 83 6.48 4.79 7.88
N GLY A 84 6.08 4.61 9.14
CA GLY A 84 6.29 3.39 9.89
C GLY A 84 5.05 2.96 10.66
N LEU A 85 5.27 2.13 11.68
CA LEU A 85 4.27 1.71 12.63
C LEU A 85 4.67 2.14 14.04
N TRP A 86 3.69 2.68 14.75
CA TRP A 86 3.80 3.03 16.16
C TRP A 86 2.51 2.68 16.88
N GLU A 87 2.55 2.60 18.21
CA GLU A 87 1.34 2.40 19.01
C GLU A 87 0.30 3.47 18.68
N CYS A 88 -0.92 3.04 18.41
CA CYS A 88 -2.01 3.97 18.11
C CYS A 88 -2.24 4.88 19.33
N ASN A 89 -2.14 6.19 19.12
CA ASN A 89 -2.23 7.20 20.17
C ASN A 89 -3.11 8.41 19.78
N GLY A 90 -3.66 8.41 18.55
CA GLY A 90 -4.55 9.45 18.05
C GLY A 90 -3.88 10.79 17.74
N LEU A 91 -2.54 10.85 17.75
CA LEU A 91 -1.81 12.07 17.40
C LEU A 91 -1.91 12.38 15.90
N PRO A 92 -1.73 13.66 15.51
CA PRO A 92 -1.88 14.07 14.12
C PRO A 92 -1.02 13.29 13.12
N ASN A 93 0.16 12.82 13.51
CA ASN A 93 1.07 12.04 12.66
C ASN A 93 0.58 10.61 12.36
N GLN A 94 -0.57 10.19 12.90
CA GLN A 94 -1.24 8.92 12.61
C GLN A 94 -2.55 9.10 11.83
N GLN A 95 -2.87 10.34 11.43
CA GLN A 95 -4.08 10.68 10.70
C GLN A 95 -3.79 10.83 9.22
N TRP A 96 -4.56 10.10 8.41
CA TRP A 96 -4.39 10.02 6.97
C TRP A 96 -5.68 10.39 6.24
N LEU A 97 -5.56 10.66 4.95
CA LEU A 97 -6.66 10.81 4.03
C LEU A 97 -6.45 9.90 2.82
N PHE A 98 -7.26 8.87 2.72
CA PHE A 98 -7.37 8.01 1.55
C PHE A 98 -8.22 8.74 0.49
N ALA A 99 -7.54 9.49 -0.37
CA ALA A 99 -8.15 10.31 -1.42
C ALA A 99 -8.63 9.41 -2.56
N SER A 100 -9.95 9.20 -2.63
CA SER A 100 -10.56 8.24 -3.56
C SER A 100 -10.49 8.67 -5.03
N ASP A 101 -10.37 9.97 -5.27
CA ASP A 101 -10.23 10.61 -6.56
C ASP A 101 -8.83 10.44 -7.16
N THR A 102 -7.79 10.46 -6.31
CA THR A 102 -6.39 10.36 -6.76
C THR A 102 -5.69 9.05 -6.40
N TRP A 103 -6.37 8.14 -5.69
CA TRP A 103 -5.78 6.90 -5.16
C TRP A 103 -4.58 7.16 -4.24
N GLN A 104 -4.49 8.32 -3.59
CA GLN A 104 -3.36 8.64 -2.72
C GLN A 104 -3.73 8.49 -1.24
N ILE A 105 -2.79 8.03 -0.42
CA ILE A 105 -2.87 8.16 1.04
C ILE A 105 -2.11 9.43 1.39
N LYS A 106 -2.84 10.50 1.70
CA LYS A 106 -2.30 11.82 2.02
C LYS A 106 -2.15 11.99 3.52
N TYR A 107 -1.12 12.72 3.95
CA TYR A 107 -1.01 13.15 5.33
C TYR A 107 -2.15 14.11 5.65
N TYR A 108 -2.95 13.83 6.68
CA TYR A 108 -4.20 14.57 6.90
C TYR A 108 -3.95 16.07 7.20
N ALA A 109 -2.90 16.39 7.95
CA ALA A 109 -2.58 17.77 8.31
C ALA A 109 -1.95 18.58 7.16
N ASP A 110 -1.39 17.93 6.15
CA ASP A 110 -0.82 18.56 4.95
C ASP A 110 -1.04 17.66 3.73
N GLN A 111 -2.13 17.92 3.00
CA GLN A 111 -2.53 17.11 1.85
C GLN A 111 -1.63 17.29 0.61
N SER A 112 -0.58 18.11 0.70
CA SER A 112 0.51 18.14 -0.29
C SER A 112 1.50 16.98 -0.10
N LYS A 113 1.38 16.19 0.97
CA LYS A 113 2.26 15.08 1.32
C LYS A 113 1.55 13.73 1.19
N CYS A 114 2.21 12.79 0.55
CA CYS A 114 1.68 11.47 0.20
C CYS A 114 2.58 10.36 0.74
N VAL A 115 1.96 9.24 1.15
CA VAL A 115 2.68 7.99 1.43
C VAL A 115 3.22 7.44 0.10
N ASP A 116 4.53 7.21 0.05
CA ASP A 116 5.30 6.92 -1.15
C ASP A 116 6.09 5.62 -0.96
N ALA A 117 6.03 4.72 -1.94
CA ALA A 117 6.69 3.41 -1.91
C ALA A 117 8.09 3.39 -2.55
N GLY A 118 8.67 4.56 -2.84
CA GLY A 118 9.99 4.70 -3.44
C GLY A 118 10.06 4.07 -4.83
N ASP A 119 10.94 3.09 -5.00
CA ASP A 119 11.13 2.38 -6.27
C ASP A 119 10.12 1.25 -6.52
N MET A 120 9.16 1.04 -5.59
CA MET A 120 8.13 0.00 -5.63
C MET A 120 8.67 -1.44 -5.62
N SER A 121 9.93 -1.65 -5.22
CA SER A 121 10.56 -2.97 -5.13
C SER A 121 10.23 -3.68 -3.80
N PRO A 122 10.24 -5.03 -3.74
CA PRO A 122 10.12 -5.76 -2.48
C PRO A 122 11.12 -5.31 -1.41
N GLY A 123 10.60 -4.94 -0.24
CA GLY A 123 11.37 -4.46 0.90
C GLY A 123 11.55 -2.94 0.94
N SER A 124 11.11 -2.21 -0.09
CA SER A 124 11.20 -0.75 -0.12
C SER A 124 10.35 -0.14 0.98
N GLN A 125 11.03 0.56 1.89
CA GLN A 125 10.42 1.23 3.02
C GLN A 125 9.56 2.40 2.54
N LEU A 126 8.42 2.60 3.20
CA LEU A 126 7.55 3.73 2.95
C LEU A 126 8.14 5.02 3.51
N GLN A 127 7.93 6.08 2.77
CA GLN A 127 8.33 7.42 3.12
C GLN A 127 7.19 8.40 2.86
N ILE A 128 7.31 9.59 3.43
CA ILE A 128 6.49 10.72 3.00
C ILE A 128 7.22 11.43 1.85
N TRP A 129 6.46 11.87 0.86
CA TRP A 129 6.98 12.68 -0.24
C TRP A 129 5.95 13.70 -0.67
N ASP A 130 6.38 14.76 -1.36
CA ASP A 130 5.46 15.64 -2.08
C ASP A 130 4.57 14.81 -3.02
N CYS A 131 3.27 15.04 -2.95
CA CYS A 131 2.32 14.44 -3.86
C CYS A 131 2.66 14.88 -5.29
N ASN A 132 3.00 13.92 -6.15
CA ASN A 132 3.47 14.16 -7.51
C ASN A 132 2.78 13.25 -8.56
N ASP A 133 1.74 12.54 -8.14
CA ASP A 133 0.89 11.69 -8.99
C ASP A 133 1.65 10.56 -9.71
N THR A 134 2.78 10.14 -9.14
CA THR A 134 3.56 9.02 -9.65
C THR A 134 3.03 7.68 -9.12
N PRO A 135 3.23 6.56 -9.86
CA PRO A 135 2.70 5.24 -9.51
C PRO A 135 3.01 4.76 -8.09
N GLN A 136 4.15 5.16 -7.51
CA GLN A 136 4.55 4.78 -6.16
C GLN A 136 3.73 5.46 -5.04
N GLN A 137 2.84 6.39 -5.39
CA GLN A 137 1.93 7.07 -4.48
C GLN A 137 0.48 6.63 -4.64
N HIS A 138 0.21 5.69 -5.55
CA HIS A 138 -1.14 5.22 -5.83
C HIS A 138 -1.41 3.90 -5.09
N TRP A 139 -2.37 3.95 -4.17
CA TRP A 139 -2.74 2.91 -3.23
C TRP A 139 -4.22 2.58 -3.38
N GLY A 140 -4.54 1.30 -3.45
CA GLY A 140 -5.90 0.79 -3.28
C GLY A 140 -6.04 0.06 -1.95
N TYR A 141 -7.28 -0.05 -1.48
CA TYR A 141 -7.62 -0.89 -0.34
C TYR A 141 -8.64 -1.96 -0.79
N ASP A 142 -8.31 -3.22 -0.55
CA ASP A 142 -9.21 -4.35 -0.73
C ASP A 142 -9.85 -4.66 0.61
N THR A 143 -11.14 -4.36 0.76
CA THR A 143 -11.89 -4.54 2.01
C THR A 143 -12.12 -6.01 2.35
N ASP A 144 -12.21 -6.89 1.35
CA ASP A 144 -12.43 -8.32 1.58
C ASP A 144 -11.15 -9.00 2.05
N GLN A 145 -10.00 -8.54 1.53
CA GLN A 145 -8.69 -9.06 1.89
C GLN A 145 -8.00 -8.23 2.99
N HIS A 146 -8.60 -7.11 3.43
CA HIS A 146 -7.99 -6.17 4.37
C HIS A 146 -6.54 -5.82 3.99
N THR A 147 -6.35 -5.48 2.71
CA THR A 147 -5.03 -5.33 2.10
C THR A 147 -4.91 -3.98 1.42
N ILE A 148 -3.89 -3.21 1.78
CA ILE A 148 -3.49 -1.99 1.06
C ILE A 148 -2.45 -2.36 0.01
N TYR A 149 -2.69 -2.02 -1.25
CA TYR A 149 -1.86 -2.45 -2.37
C TYR A 149 -1.51 -1.31 -3.32
N LEU A 150 -0.34 -1.37 -3.96
CA LEU A 150 0.06 -0.43 -5.01
C LEU A 150 -0.81 -0.65 -6.25
N SER A 151 -1.66 0.32 -6.59
CA SER A 151 -2.66 0.18 -7.66
C SER A 151 -2.04 0.06 -9.04
N ASP A 152 -0.83 0.57 -9.21
CA ASP A 152 -0.13 0.62 -10.49
C ASP A 152 0.95 -0.46 -10.60
N SER A 153 0.91 -1.44 -9.69
CA SER A 153 1.66 -2.67 -9.84
C SER A 153 1.14 -3.53 -10.99
N SER A 154 2.03 -4.35 -11.55
CA SER A 154 1.80 -5.22 -12.73
C SER A 154 0.58 -6.16 -12.68
N ARG A 155 -0.07 -6.32 -11.52
CA ARG A 155 -1.30 -7.08 -11.35
C ARG A 155 -2.19 -6.42 -10.30
N ARG A 156 -3.23 -5.70 -10.72
CA ARG A 156 -4.28 -5.23 -9.78
C ARG A 156 -5.02 -6.43 -9.18
N LEU A 157 -5.30 -6.40 -7.87
CA LEU A 157 -6.18 -7.39 -7.24
C LEU A 157 -7.57 -7.28 -7.91
N ARG A 158 -8.03 -8.36 -8.55
CA ARG A 158 -9.28 -8.32 -9.32
C ARG A 158 -10.47 -8.40 -8.37
N GLY A 159 -11.26 -7.32 -8.37
CA GLY A 159 -12.62 -7.27 -7.83
C GLY A 159 -12.65 -6.76 -6.40
N GLN A 160 -13.20 -5.56 -6.20
CA GLN A 160 -13.57 -4.93 -4.92
C GLN A 160 -12.56 -3.98 -4.27
N ALA A 161 -11.47 -3.63 -4.96
CA ALA A 161 -10.73 -2.44 -4.58
C ALA A 161 -11.60 -1.19 -4.66
N ARG A 162 -12.02 -0.69 -3.51
CA ARG A 162 -12.76 0.56 -3.36
C ARG A 162 -11.93 1.41 -2.42
N SER A 163 -11.73 2.67 -2.78
CA SER A 163 -11.20 3.64 -1.83
C SER A 163 -12.07 3.60 -0.57
N PRO A 164 -11.51 3.61 0.64
CA PRO A 164 -12.28 3.69 1.88
C PRO A 164 -13.19 4.91 1.78
N GLU A 165 -14.50 4.71 1.69
CA GLU A 165 -15.43 5.85 1.70
C GLU A 165 -15.29 6.57 3.04
N PRO A 166 -15.14 7.91 3.06
CA PRO A 166 -15.26 8.63 4.32
C PRO A 166 -16.65 8.37 4.89
N ALA A 167 -16.74 8.01 6.18
CA ALA A 167 -18.03 7.80 6.84
C ALA A 167 -18.92 9.02 6.57
N GLY A 168 -20.00 8.80 5.83
CA GLY A 168 -20.84 9.86 5.32
C GLY A 168 -21.39 10.72 6.46
N PHE A 169 -21.42 12.04 6.22
CA PHE A 169 -22.43 12.90 6.80
C PHE A 169 -23.80 12.35 6.38
N ALA A 170 -24.46 11.63 7.29
CA ALA A 170 -25.90 11.44 7.20
C ALA A 170 -26.56 12.80 7.47
N VAL A 171 -27.23 13.34 6.44
CA VAL A 171 -28.22 14.43 6.58
C VAL A 171 -29.58 13.80 6.84
#